data_AF-A0A967GC49-F1
#
_entry.id   AF-A0A967GC49-F1
#
_cell.length_a   1.000
_cell.length_b   1.000
_cell.length_c   1.000
_cell.angle_alpha   90.00
_cell.angle_beta   90.00
_cell.angle_gamma   90.00
#
_symmetry.space_group_name_H-M   'P 1'
#
loop_
_entity.id
_entity.type
_entity.pdbx_description
1 polymer ?
#
loop_
_entity_poly.entity_id
_entity_poly.type
_entity_poly.pdbx_seq_one_letter_code
_entity_poly.pdbx_strand_id
1 'polypeptide(L)'
;MPEDTRYSLNMDKSEKLLAGMQFSRNLGADFCVTLDSDDCVHKELTSWIYKLDLPTVGWYLDRGYIYKEGSPLAWLSRRKFYTFCGSSVIIRTEYINQLMAKFCEERQPYFTLRSTILPGGVALQPFPYPAVLYSVMNGENIHRTAANVADIKNGRSRVRFYARQMTQFWPRIATTNFRKSFGLSLINQAPPTSEGSVEEAL
;
A
#
# COMPACT_ATOMS: atom_id res chain seq x y z
N MET A 1 -3.85 4.22 -21.56
CA MET A 1 -3.52 2.80 -21.74
C MET A 1 -4.79 2.04 -22.06
N PRO A 2 -4.83 1.19 -23.09
CA PRO A 2 -5.99 0.35 -23.40
C PRO A 2 -6.39 -0.56 -22.22
N GLU A 3 -7.68 -0.88 -22.08
CA GLU A 3 -8.19 -1.77 -21.01
C GLU A 3 -7.51 -3.14 -21.03
N ASP A 4 -7.27 -3.72 -22.22
CA ASP A 4 -6.64 -5.04 -22.38
C ASP A 4 -5.19 -5.06 -21.89
N THR A 5 -4.46 -3.97 -22.09
CA THR A 5 -3.09 -3.81 -21.55
C THR A 5 -3.12 -3.74 -20.03
N ARG A 6 -4.10 -3.02 -19.45
CA ARG A 6 -4.28 -2.93 -18.00
C ARG A 6 -4.58 -4.28 -17.36
N TYR A 7 -5.47 -5.02 -17.99
CA TYR A 7 -5.84 -6.36 -17.55
C TYR A 7 -4.61 -7.27 -17.52
N SER A 8 -3.83 -7.29 -18.60
CA SER A 8 -2.62 -8.10 -18.73
C SER A 8 -1.56 -7.76 -17.66
N LEU A 9 -1.33 -6.46 -17.40
CA LEU A 9 -0.41 -6.03 -16.34
C LEU A 9 -0.86 -6.47 -14.94
N ASN A 10 -2.17 -6.38 -14.67
CA ASN A 10 -2.70 -6.82 -13.38
C ASN A 10 -2.66 -8.35 -13.23
N MET A 11 -2.76 -9.11 -14.33
CA MET A 11 -2.57 -10.57 -14.32
C MET A 11 -1.13 -10.94 -13.97
N ASP A 12 -0.16 -10.35 -14.66
CA ASP A 12 1.27 -10.53 -14.36
C ASP A 12 1.61 -10.16 -12.90
N LYS A 13 1.07 -9.03 -12.42
CA LYS A 13 1.18 -8.65 -11.01
C LYS A 13 0.63 -9.72 -10.06
N SER A 14 -0.53 -10.30 -10.39
CA SER A 14 -1.18 -11.32 -9.57
C SER A 14 -0.36 -12.61 -9.51
N GLU A 15 0.24 -13.02 -10.63
CA GLU A 15 1.15 -14.18 -10.70
C GLU A 15 2.36 -13.98 -9.81
N LYS A 16 3.01 -12.83 -9.90
CA LYS A 16 4.18 -12.47 -9.09
C LYS A 16 3.85 -12.43 -7.60
N LEU A 17 2.71 -11.84 -7.24
CA LEU A 17 2.24 -11.81 -5.86
C LEU A 17 1.98 -13.21 -5.32
N LEU A 18 1.28 -14.07 -6.07
CA LEU A 18 1.01 -15.45 -5.64
C LEU A 18 2.32 -16.23 -5.46
N ALA A 19 3.22 -16.17 -6.44
CA ALA A 19 4.51 -16.85 -6.38
C ALA A 19 5.35 -16.39 -5.18
N GLY A 20 5.46 -15.07 -4.97
CA GLY A 20 6.21 -14.50 -3.85
C GLY A 20 5.61 -14.88 -2.49
N MET A 21 4.28 -14.87 -2.36
CA MET A 21 3.59 -15.26 -1.13
C MET A 21 3.78 -16.76 -0.83
N GLN A 22 3.65 -17.63 -1.83
CA GLN A 22 3.85 -19.07 -1.68
C GLN A 22 5.32 -19.38 -1.31
N PHE A 23 6.27 -18.71 -1.95
CA PHE A 23 7.68 -18.87 -1.62
C PHE A 23 7.98 -18.41 -0.19
N SER A 24 7.42 -17.27 0.24
CA SER A 24 7.57 -16.77 1.62
C SER A 24 7.00 -17.75 2.65
N ARG A 25 5.87 -18.38 2.36
CA ARG A 25 5.31 -19.46 3.20
C ARG A 25 6.29 -20.63 3.34
N ASN A 26 6.93 -21.04 2.25
CA ASN A 26 7.91 -22.14 2.28
C ASN A 26 9.18 -21.80 3.07
N LEU A 27 9.52 -20.51 3.21
CA LEU A 27 10.59 -20.03 4.10
C LEU A 27 10.17 -19.96 5.58
N GLY A 28 8.93 -20.31 5.92
CA GLY A 28 8.42 -20.28 7.29
C GLY A 28 7.88 -18.91 7.73
N ALA A 29 7.50 -18.03 6.80
CA ALA A 29 6.86 -16.77 7.16
C ALA A 29 5.45 -17.01 7.77
N ASP A 30 5.16 -16.33 8.88
CA ASP A 30 3.84 -16.34 9.50
C ASP A 30 2.83 -15.46 8.75
N PHE A 31 3.31 -14.30 8.28
CA PHE A 31 2.51 -13.28 7.60
C PHE A 31 3.16 -12.83 6.29
N CYS A 32 2.32 -12.48 5.32
CA CYS A 32 2.68 -11.78 4.09
C CYS A 32 2.04 -10.40 4.07
N VAL A 33 2.73 -9.43 3.46
CA VAL A 33 2.21 -8.09 3.16
C VAL A 33 2.33 -7.86 1.67
N THR A 34 1.27 -7.39 1.02
CA THR A 34 1.36 -6.92 -0.37
C THR A 34 1.93 -5.50 -0.37
N LEU A 35 2.94 -5.25 -1.20
CA LEU A 35 3.53 -3.92 -1.37
C LEU A 35 3.92 -3.71 -2.84
N ASP A 36 3.62 -2.52 -3.35
CA ASP A 36 4.22 -2.01 -4.59
C ASP A 36 5.63 -1.48 -4.29
N SER A 37 6.53 -1.55 -5.27
CA SER A 37 7.96 -1.23 -5.06
C SER A 37 8.23 0.24 -4.74
N ASP A 38 7.30 1.12 -5.09
CA ASP A 38 7.33 2.56 -4.87
C ASP A 38 6.58 2.99 -3.59
N ASP A 39 5.90 2.06 -2.92
CA ASP A 39 5.20 2.32 -1.68
C ASP A 39 6.09 2.15 -0.45
N CYS A 40 5.79 2.94 0.59
CA CYS A 40 6.55 2.91 1.83
C CYS A 40 5.70 2.38 2.98
N VAL A 41 6.31 1.62 3.88
CA VAL A 41 5.69 1.16 5.12
C VAL A 41 6.26 1.88 6.33
N HIS A 42 5.44 2.00 7.37
CA HIS A 42 5.89 2.55 8.64
C HIS A 42 6.95 1.62 9.26
N LYS A 43 8.06 2.17 9.73
CA LYS A 43 9.21 1.43 10.30
C LYS A 43 8.87 0.47 11.44
N GLU A 44 7.73 0.68 12.10
CA GLU A 44 7.26 -0.14 13.22
C GLU A 44 6.28 -1.24 12.81
N LEU A 45 5.89 -1.33 11.53
CA LEU A 45 4.87 -2.25 11.03
C LEU A 45 5.13 -3.71 11.48
N THR A 46 6.33 -4.22 11.23
CA THR A 46 6.71 -5.58 11.59
C THR A 46 6.70 -5.78 13.10
N SER A 47 7.27 -4.84 13.85
CA SER A 47 7.28 -4.90 15.32
C SER A 47 5.88 -4.90 15.93
N TRP A 48 4.91 -4.24 15.28
CA TRP A 48 3.50 -4.26 15.68
C TRP A 48 2.86 -5.61 15.40
N ILE A 49 3.08 -6.19 14.21
CA ILE A 49 2.56 -7.51 13.84
C ILE A 49 3.07 -8.56 14.84
N TYR A 50 4.38 -8.56 15.15
CA TYR A 50 4.97 -9.52 16.10
C TYR A 50 4.46 -9.40 17.54
N LYS A 51 4.06 -8.19 17.96
CA LYS A 51 3.51 -7.97 19.31
C LYS A 51 2.04 -8.37 19.43
N LEU A 52 1.33 -8.51 18.31
CA LEU A 52 -0.08 -8.92 18.30
C LEU A 52 -0.15 -10.44 18.44
N ASP A 53 -0.03 -10.92 19.67
CA ASP A 53 -0.28 -12.31 20.06
C ASP A 53 -1.78 -12.63 19.98
N LEU A 54 -2.32 -12.68 18.76
CA LEU A 54 -3.73 -12.96 18.51
C LEU A 54 -3.88 -14.00 17.39
N PRO A 55 -4.89 -14.88 17.48
CA PRO A 55 -5.32 -15.77 16.39
C PRO A 55 -6.04 -14.96 15.29
N THR A 56 -5.43 -13.86 14.84
CA THR A 56 -5.97 -13.01 13.79
C THR A 56 -5.51 -13.53 12.44
N VAL A 57 -6.48 -13.73 11.54
CA VAL A 57 -6.27 -14.14 10.14
C VAL A 57 -5.39 -13.14 9.40
N GLY A 58 -5.59 -11.85 9.66
CA GLY A 58 -4.85 -10.77 9.06
C GLY A 58 -5.57 -9.45 9.20
N TRP A 59 -5.00 -8.44 8.57
CA TRP A 59 -5.50 -7.08 8.60
C TRP A 59 -5.62 -6.47 7.21
N TYR A 60 -6.54 -5.52 7.10
CA TYR A 60 -6.61 -4.60 5.97
C TYR A 60 -6.29 -3.17 6.44
N LEU A 61 -5.68 -2.41 5.55
CA LEU A 61 -5.29 -1.03 5.84
C LEU A 61 -6.48 -0.13 5.48
N ASP A 62 -7.34 0.15 6.46
CA ASP A 62 -8.46 1.10 6.29
C ASP A 62 -7.97 2.54 6.10
N ARG A 63 -6.82 2.84 6.69
CA ARG A 63 -6.17 4.15 6.67
C ARG A 63 -4.75 4.03 6.12
N GLY A 64 -4.30 5.07 5.44
CA GLY A 64 -2.97 5.16 4.84
C GLY A 64 -2.71 6.56 4.31
N TYR A 65 -1.45 6.87 4.00
CA TYR A 65 -1.06 8.14 3.41
C TYR A 65 -1.00 8.05 1.89
N ILE A 66 -1.34 9.14 1.21
CA ILE A 66 -1.06 9.34 -0.21
C ILE A 66 -0.01 10.43 -0.30
N TYR A 67 1.08 10.16 -1.00
CA TYR A 67 2.21 11.07 -1.06
C TYR A 67 2.72 11.21 -2.49
N LYS A 68 2.95 12.45 -2.90
CA LYS A 68 3.70 12.75 -4.11
C LYS A 68 5.15 12.97 -3.71
N GLU A 69 6.09 12.29 -4.35
CA GLU A 69 7.51 12.48 -4.08
C GLU A 69 7.91 13.96 -4.13
N GLY A 70 8.77 14.38 -3.19
CA GLY A 70 9.20 15.78 -3.04
C GLY A 70 8.16 16.73 -2.44
N SER A 71 6.89 16.32 -2.31
CA SER A 71 5.85 17.17 -1.72
C SER A 71 6.14 17.47 -0.24
N PRO A 72 5.84 18.69 0.25
CA PRO A 72 5.85 19.00 1.68
C PRO A 72 4.62 18.45 2.42
N LEU A 73 3.61 17.94 1.69
CA LEU A 73 2.37 17.40 2.24
C LEU A 73 2.15 15.94 1.83
N ALA A 74 1.70 15.15 2.79
CA ALA A 74 1.07 13.85 2.60
C ALA A 74 -0.42 13.95 2.95
N TRP A 75 -1.26 13.12 2.33
CA TRP A 75 -2.71 13.13 2.53
C TRP A 75 -3.16 11.86 3.22
N LEU A 76 -3.62 11.95 4.46
CA LEU A 76 -4.16 10.81 5.20
C LEU A 76 -5.54 10.43 4.64
N SER A 77 -5.66 9.26 4.03
CA SER A 77 -6.95 8.61 3.85
C SER A 77 -7.46 8.08 5.19
N ARG A 78 -8.60 8.59 5.66
CA ARG A 78 -9.19 8.25 6.97
C ARG A 78 -10.05 6.99 6.96
N ARG A 79 -10.37 6.46 5.77
CA ARG A 79 -11.17 5.24 5.58
C ARG A 79 -11.04 4.72 4.16
N LYS A 80 -11.30 3.43 3.97
CA LYS A 80 -11.33 2.73 2.69
C LYS A 80 -10.02 2.83 1.89
N PHE A 81 -8.88 3.06 2.55
CA PHE A 81 -7.58 3.14 1.87
C PHE A 81 -7.29 1.89 1.02
N TYR A 82 -7.62 0.70 1.54
CA TYR A 82 -7.52 -0.59 0.85
C TYR A 82 -8.27 -0.71 -0.50
N THR A 83 -9.19 0.21 -0.79
CA THR A 83 -9.90 0.24 -2.08
C THR A 83 -9.16 1.02 -3.16
N PHE A 84 -8.09 1.74 -2.79
CA PHE A 84 -7.33 2.62 -3.70
C PHE A 84 -5.94 2.09 -4.04
N CYS A 85 -5.37 1.26 -3.19
CA CYS A 85 -3.97 0.84 -3.25
C CYS A 85 -3.89 -0.68 -3.00
N GLY A 86 -3.05 -1.37 -3.78
CA GLY A 86 -2.80 -2.81 -3.59
C GLY A 86 -1.94 -3.13 -2.37
N SER A 87 -1.18 -2.14 -1.89
CA SER A 87 -0.35 -2.20 -0.68
C SER A 87 -1.19 -2.03 0.59
N SER A 88 -2.13 -2.95 0.82
CA SER A 88 -3.17 -2.70 1.82
C SER A 88 -3.66 -3.93 2.57
N VAL A 89 -3.01 -5.08 2.43
CA VAL A 89 -3.37 -6.29 3.16
C VAL A 89 -2.15 -6.91 3.81
N ILE A 90 -2.36 -7.39 5.04
CA ILE A 90 -1.44 -8.20 5.82
C ILE A 90 -2.20 -9.49 6.11
N ILE A 91 -1.65 -10.65 5.76
CA ILE A 91 -2.39 -11.91 5.84
C ILE A 91 -1.51 -13.03 6.39
N ARG A 92 -2.05 -13.90 7.24
CA ARG A 92 -1.41 -15.16 7.60
C ARG A 92 -1.18 -16.00 6.36
N THR A 93 -0.01 -16.64 6.27
CA THR A 93 0.39 -17.35 5.05
C THR A 93 -0.51 -18.55 4.71
N GLU A 94 -1.15 -19.16 5.70
CA GLU A 94 -2.13 -20.23 5.48
C GLU A 94 -3.39 -19.77 4.72
N TYR A 95 -3.71 -18.47 4.72
CA TYR A 95 -4.87 -17.87 4.06
C TYR A 95 -4.56 -17.26 2.67
N ILE A 96 -3.34 -17.41 2.15
CA ILE A 96 -2.93 -16.88 0.83
C ILE A 96 -3.89 -17.31 -0.29
N ASN A 97 -4.27 -18.59 -0.32
CA ASN A 97 -5.16 -19.11 -1.36
C ASN A 97 -6.56 -18.50 -1.27
N GLN A 98 -7.06 -18.21 -0.07
CA GLN A 98 -8.36 -17.53 0.09
C GLN A 98 -8.29 -16.07 -0.35
N LEU A 99 -7.20 -15.37 -0.02
CA LEU A 99 -6.95 -14.00 -0.50
C LEU A 99 -6.91 -13.94 -2.04
N MET A 100 -6.26 -14.94 -2.66
CA MET A 100 -6.05 -15.03 -4.10
C MET A 100 -7.10 -15.89 -4.82
N ALA A 101 -8.20 -16.29 -4.17
CA ALA A 101 -9.13 -17.29 -4.71
C ALA A 101 -9.67 -16.89 -6.10
N LYS A 102 -10.07 -15.63 -6.27
CA LYS A 102 -10.54 -15.10 -7.56
C LYS A 102 -9.50 -15.22 -8.67
N PHE A 103 -8.23 -15.05 -8.32
CA PHE A 103 -7.15 -15.22 -9.27
C PHE A 103 -6.91 -16.70 -9.58
N CYS A 104 -6.89 -17.56 -8.57
CA CYS A 104 -6.65 -18.99 -8.72
C CYS A 104 -7.80 -19.70 -9.47
N GLU A 105 -9.05 -19.39 -9.15
CA GLU A 105 -10.25 -20.09 -9.61
C GLU A 105 -10.86 -19.45 -10.86
N GLU A 106 -10.98 -18.12 -10.87
CA GLU A 106 -11.69 -17.39 -11.92
C GLU A 106 -10.75 -16.65 -12.89
N ARG A 107 -9.42 -16.74 -12.66
CA ARG A 107 -8.39 -15.99 -13.39
C ARG A 107 -8.68 -14.48 -13.44
N GLN A 108 -9.29 -13.95 -12.39
CA GLN A 108 -9.49 -12.51 -12.21
C GLN A 108 -8.28 -11.92 -11.47
N PRO A 109 -7.68 -10.83 -11.97
CA PRO A 109 -6.49 -10.29 -11.36
C PRO A 109 -6.76 -9.72 -9.96
N TYR A 110 -5.83 -10.00 -9.04
CA TYR A 110 -5.72 -9.36 -7.74
C TYR A 110 -5.00 -8.02 -7.89
N PHE A 111 -5.70 -6.93 -7.57
CA PHE A 111 -5.12 -5.59 -7.60
C PHE A 111 -5.28 -4.88 -6.26
N THR A 112 -6.52 -4.76 -5.79
CA THR A 112 -6.90 -4.15 -4.51
C THR A 112 -7.86 -5.07 -3.78
N LEU A 113 -7.83 -5.01 -2.45
CA LEU A 113 -8.82 -5.67 -1.63
C LEU A 113 -10.21 -5.05 -1.90
N ARG A 114 -11.12 -5.79 -2.55
CA ARG A 114 -12.49 -5.31 -2.78
C ARG A 114 -13.42 -5.54 -1.59
N SER A 115 -13.09 -6.52 -0.76
CA SER A 115 -13.86 -6.96 0.40
C SER A 115 -12.92 -7.27 1.56
N THR A 116 -13.27 -6.86 2.77
CA THR A 116 -12.55 -7.22 4.00
C THR A 116 -12.94 -8.61 4.51
N ILE A 117 -13.85 -9.29 3.81
CA ILE A 117 -14.27 -10.67 4.05
C ILE A 117 -13.74 -11.52 2.90
N LEU A 118 -12.92 -12.50 3.23
CA LEU A 118 -12.38 -13.50 2.31
C LEU A 118 -13.45 -14.56 1.97
N PRO A 119 -13.28 -15.30 0.87
CA PRO A 119 -14.09 -16.49 0.58
C PRO A 119 -14.13 -17.43 1.79
N GLY A 120 -15.29 -18.02 2.06
CA GLY A 120 -15.53 -18.80 3.28
C GLY A 120 -15.94 -17.97 4.51
N GLY A 121 -16.15 -16.66 4.35
CA GLY A 121 -16.70 -15.81 5.42
C GLY A 121 -15.66 -15.32 6.43
N VAL A 122 -14.37 -15.50 6.14
CA VAL A 122 -13.28 -15.14 7.05
C VAL A 122 -13.04 -13.62 7.01
N ALA A 123 -13.23 -12.93 8.13
CA ALA A 123 -13.11 -11.48 8.20
C ALA A 123 -11.69 -11.03 8.59
N LEU A 124 -11.16 -10.06 7.85
CA LEU A 124 -9.94 -9.33 8.19
C LEU A 124 -10.27 -8.18 9.14
N GLN A 125 -9.31 -7.86 10.02
CA GLN A 125 -9.45 -6.75 10.97
C GLN A 125 -8.84 -5.45 10.41
N PRO A 126 -9.35 -4.26 10.77
CA PRO A 126 -8.69 -3.01 10.40
C PRO A 126 -7.35 -2.89 11.13
N PHE A 127 -6.29 -2.49 10.42
CA PHE A 127 -5.00 -2.22 11.04
C PHE A 127 -5.05 -0.95 11.92
N PRO A 128 -4.44 -0.93 13.12
CA PRO A 128 -4.71 0.08 14.14
C PRO A 128 -4.20 1.49 13.84
N TYR A 129 -3.33 1.68 12.84
CA TYR A 129 -2.81 2.99 12.44
C TYR A 129 -2.49 3.02 10.94
N PRO A 130 -2.34 4.20 10.31
CA PRO A 130 -1.98 4.30 8.89
C PRO A 130 -0.52 3.87 8.68
N ALA A 131 -0.32 2.59 8.38
CA ALA A 131 1.01 1.98 8.30
C ALA A 131 1.61 1.96 6.89
N VAL A 132 0.86 2.40 5.87
CA VAL A 132 1.32 2.45 4.47
C VAL A 132 1.20 3.86 3.94
N LEU A 133 2.16 4.23 3.10
CA LEU A 133 2.21 5.45 2.31
C LEU A 133 2.26 5.05 0.83
N TYR A 134 1.16 5.36 0.14
CA TYR A 134 0.96 5.14 -1.29
C TYR A 134 1.62 6.28 -2.09
N SER A 135 2.63 5.95 -2.88
CA SER A 135 3.35 6.90 -3.72
C SER A 135 2.57 7.17 -5.02
N VAL A 136 2.32 8.45 -5.32
CA VAL A 136 1.53 8.87 -6.48
C VAL A 136 2.31 9.80 -7.40
N MET A 137 1.91 9.79 -8.68
CA MET A 137 2.42 10.70 -9.73
C MET A 137 3.88 10.48 -10.15
N ASN A 138 4.38 9.25 -10.02
CA ASN A 138 5.67 8.78 -10.55
C ASN A 138 5.61 8.25 -12.00
N GLY A 139 4.44 8.30 -12.65
CA GLY A 139 4.26 7.81 -14.04
C GLY A 139 3.96 6.32 -14.16
N GLU A 140 4.23 5.51 -13.13
CA GLU A 140 3.96 4.05 -13.09
C GLU A 140 2.57 3.71 -12.51
N ASN A 141 1.90 4.71 -11.93
CA ASN A 141 0.59 4.55 -11.32
C ASN A 141 -0.52 4.26 -12.34
N ILE A 142 -0.86 2.97 -12.49
CA ILE A 142 -1.89 2.45 -13.40
C ILE A 142 -3.28 3.08 -13.17
N HIS A 143 -3.59 3.55 -11.95
CA HIS A 143 -4.92 4.06 -11.58
C HIS A 143 -5.06 5.59 -11.52
N ARG A 144 -3.98 6.36 -11.72
CA ARG A 144 -4.04 7.83 -11.77
C ARG A 144 -3.32 8.40 -12.98
N THR A 145 -3.85 8.14 -14.16
CA THR A 145 -3.68 9.04 -15.32
C THR A 145 -4.48 10.33 -15.08
N ALA A 146 -4.00 11.45 -15.61
CA ALA A 146 -4.65 12.76 -15.48
C ALA A 146 -6.14 12.78 -15.92
N ALA A 147 -6.56 11.77 -16.70
CA ALA A 147 -7.94 11.54 -17.14
C ALA A 147 -8.94 11.33 -15.98
N ASN A 148 -8.55 10.62 -14.90
CA ASN A 148 -9.45 10.42 -13.74
C ASN A 148 -9.65 11.71 -12.93
N VAL A 149 -8.81 12.73 -13.14
CA VAL A 149 -8.99 14.09 -12.61
C VAL A 149 -9.93 14.92 -13.50
N ALA A 150 -10.02 14.58 -14.80
CA ALA A 150 -10.87 15.29 -15.76
C ALA A 150 -12.35 14.89 -15.66
N ASP A 151 -12.67 13.62 -15.37
CA ASP A 151 -14.05 13.14 -15.18
C ASP A 151 -14.74 13.71 -13.92
N ILE A 152 -13.97 14.33 -13.02
CA ILE A 152 -14.48 15.10 -11.87
C ILE A 152 -15.25 16.36 -12.33
N LYS A 153 -15.13 16.76 -13.61
CA LYS A 153 -15.80 17.95 -14.15
C LYS A 153 -17.30 17.78 -14.46
N ASN A 154 -17.83 16.56 -14.55
CA ASN A 154 -19.25 16.37 -14.88
C ASN A 154 -20.14 16.37 -13.63
N GLY A 155 -20.71 17.55 -13.38
CA GLY A 155 -21.44 17.88 -12.18
C GLY A 155 -22.80 17.22 -12.05
N ARG A 156 -23.00 16.50 -10.94
CA ARG A 156 -24.24 16.49 -10.14
C ARG A 156 -24.03 15.90 -8.74
N SER A 157 -22.93 16.29 -8.08
CA SER A 157 -22.86 16.53 -6.63
C SER A 157 -21.44 17.01 -6.24
N ARG A 158 -20.95 18.08 -6.89
CA ARG A 158 -19.59 18.59 -6.62
C ARG A 158 -19.39 18.87 -5.14
N VAL A 159 -20.38 19.46 -4.45
CA VAL A 159 -20.28 19.76 -3.01
C VAL A 159 -20.22 18.49 -2.16
N ARG A 160 -21.05 17.46 -2.37
CA ARG A 160 -20.94 16.22 -1.57
C ARG A 160 -19.70 15.42 -1.94
N PHE A 161 -19.26 15.45 -3.20
CA PHE A 161 -18.02 14.82 -3.63
C PHE A 161 -16.81 15.51 -2.98
N TYR A 162 -16.69 16.83 -3.09
CA TYR A 162 -15.62 17.59 -2.42
C TYR A 162 -15.73 17.51 -0.91
N ALA A 163 -16.91 17.60 -0.29
CA ALA A 163 -17.07 17.39 1.16
C ALA A 163 -16.70 15.97 1.58
N ARG A 164 -17.01 14.95 0.77
CA ARG A 164 -16.59 13.56 0.99
C ARG A 164 -15.09 13.38 0.82
N GLN A 165 -14.47 14.04 -0.15
CA GLN A 165 -13.02 14.04 -0.35
C GLN A 165 -12.31 14.79 0.78
N MET A 166 -12.82 15.94 1.21
CA MET A 166 -12.30 16.75 2.33
C MET A 166 -12.46 16.05 3.68
N THR A 167 -13.52 15.26 3.88
CA THR A 167 -13.68 14.43 5.10
C THR A 167 -12.89 13.13 5.03
N GLN A 168 -12.53 12.66 3.83
CA GLN A 168 -11.78 11.43 3.61
C GLN A 168 -10.27 11.65 3.65
N PHE A 169 -9.78 12.80 3.16
CA PHE A 169 -8.36 13.11 3.05
C PHE A 169 -7.99 14.28 3.97
N TRP A 170 -7.12 14.01 4.94
CA TRP A 170 -6.62 15.01 5.86
C TRP A 170 -5.16 15.37 5.52
N PRO A 171 -4.84 16.65 5.25
CA PRO A 171 -3.46 17.04 4.95
C PRO A 171 -2.57 16.86 6.19
N ARG A 172 -1.38 16.31 5.99
CA ARG A 172 -0.34 16.16 7.01
C ARG A 172 0.97 16.69 6.46
N ILE A 173 1.61 17.58 7.22
CA ILE A 173 2.94 18.07 6.87
C ILE A 173 3.94 16.91 6.95
N ALA A 174 4.69 16.69 5.88
CA ALA A 174 5.74 15.70 5.79
C ALA A 174 7.01 16.20 6.50
N THR A 175 6.92 16.32 7.82
CA THR A 175 8.03 16.70 8.70
C THR A 175 9.16 15.68 8.65
N THR A 176 10.34 16.04 9.15
CA THR A 176 11.49 15.11 9.23
C THR A 176 11.14 13.81 9.93
N ASN A 177 10.38 13.85 11.01
CA ASN A 177 9.96 12.65 11.74
C ASN A 177 8.98 11.79 10.94
N PHE A 178 8.04 12.41 10.23
CA PHE A 178 7.14 11.70 9.33
C PHE A 178 7.90 11.03 8.18
N ARG A 179 8.88 11.72 7.60
CA ARG A 179 9.74 11.14 6.55
C ARG A 179 10.52 9.95 7.06
N LYS A 180 11.18 10.11 8.22
CA LYS A 180 11.92 9.03 8.89
C LYS A 180 11.02 7.83 9.23
N SER A 181 9.76 8.05 9.60
CA SER A 181 8.87 6.93 9.93
C SER A 181 8.51 6.05 8.75
N PHE A 182 8.60 6.58 7.52
CA PHE A 182 8.32 5.86 6.27
C PHE A 182 9.58 5.66 5.40
N GLY A 183 10.77 5.99 5.91
CA GLY A 183 12.01 5.90 5.12
C GLY A 183 12.05 6.83 3.89
N LEU A 184 11.30 7.94 3.90
CA LEU A 184 11.28 8.87 2.77
C LEU A 184 12.59 9.66 2.68
N SER A 185 13.50 9.22 1.81
CA SER A 185 14.65 10.00 1.34
C SER A 185 14.34 10.67 0.01
N LEU A 186 14.97 11.81 -0.27
CA LEU A 186 15.00 12.34 -1.63
C LEU A 186 16.03 11.51 -2.42
N ILE A 187 15.60 10.84 -3.49
CA ILE A 187 16.49 10.00 -4.32
C ILE A 187 17.65 10.82 -4.94
N ASN A 188 17.52 12.15 -5.01
CA ASN A 188 18.52 13.06 -5.57
C ASN A 188 19.39 13.80 -4.53
N GLN A 189 19.45 13.34 -3.28
CA GLN A 189 20.55 13.78 -2.42
C GLN A 189 21.74 12.85 -2.67
N ALA A 190 22.84 13.42 -3.18
CA ALA A 190 24.13 12.72 -3.21
C ALA A 190 24.35 12.04 -1.85
N PRO A 191 24.89 10.80 -1.82
CA PRO A 191 25.17 10.15 -0.55
C PRO A 191 26.00 11.11 0.31
N PRO A 192 25.76 11.17 1.64
CA PRO A 192 26.64 11.94 2.51
C PRO A 192 28.05 11.44 2.27
N THR A 193 28.93 12.34 1.82
CA THR A 193 30.35 12.07 1.67
C THR A 193 30.85 11.57 3.02
N SER A 194 31.21 10.29 3.07
CA SER A 194 31.96 9.72 4.18
C SER A 194 33.38 10.28 4.11
N GLU A 195 33.56 11.53 4.51
CA GLU A 195 34.85 12.10 4.88
C GLU A 195 34.93 12.08 6.41
N GLY A 196 35.85 11.26 6.92
CA GLY A 196 36.02 11.00 8.35
C GLY A 196 36.73 9.67 8.54
N SER A 197 37.97 9.62 8.07
CA SER A 197 38.92 8.54 8.17
C SER A 197 39.01 7.94 9.57
N VAL A 198 38.95 6.62 9.62
CA VAL A 198 39.54 5.81 10.68
C VAL A 198 41.05 5.99 10.57
N GLU A 199 41.63 6.86 11.39
CA GLU A 199 43.06 6.86 11.69
C GLU A 199 43.24 7.32 13.14
N GLU A 200 44.16 6.67 13.85
CA GLU A 200 44.51 6.79 15.27
C GLU A 200 43.72 5.92 16.27
N ALA A 201 43.99 4.62 16.23
CA ALA A 201 44.18 3.82 17.44
C ALA A 201 45.14 2.65 17.14
N LEU A 202 46.44 2.96 17.17
CA LEU A 202 47.49 2.01 17.57
C LEU A 202 47.90 2.34 19.00
#